data_AF-A0A840L5P4-F1
#
_entry.id   AF-A0A840L5P4-F1
#
_cell.length_a   1.000
_cell.length_b   1.000
_cell.length_c   1.000
_cell.angle_alpha   90.00
_cell.angle_beta   90.00
_cell.angle_gamma   90.00
#
_symmetry.space_group_name_H-M   'P 1'
#
loop_
_entity.id
_entity.type
_entity.pdbx_description
1 polymer ?
#
loop_
_entity_poly.entity_id
_entity_poly.type
_entity_poly.pdbx_seq_one_letter_code
_entity_poly.pdbx_strand_id
1 'polypeptide(L)'
;MKKQAGFTLIELVMVIVILGILAAVALPKFVDLKSDAKQAAVAGVAGALSSASAVNYAARKAKGATSATTAITNCGDVSKALQGGMPATVVITPAIAASGVPADTSVATCTVQDSVDSTITASYTAIGIL
;
A
#
# COMPACT_ATOMS: atom_id res chain seq x y z
N MET A 1 59.84 -3.59 -19.97
CA MET A 1 58.73 -2.63 -20.09
C MET A 1 57.49 -3.40 -20.53
N LYS A 2 56.45 -3.50 -19.69
CA LYS A 2 55.20 -4.18 -20.06
C LYS A 2 54.39 -3.20 -20.92
N LYS A 3 54.03 -3.60 -22.16
CA LYS A 3 53.14 -2.81 -23.00
C LYS A 3 51.76 -2.73 -22.33
N GLN A 4 51.32 -1.53 -21.97
CA GLN A 4 49.93 -1.28 -21.58
C GLN A 4 49.08 -1.42 -22.85
N ALA A 5 48.25 -2.46 -22.92
CA ALA A 5 47.22 -2.57 -23.93
C ALA A 5 46.10 -1.60 -23.53
N GLY A 6 45.99 -0.48 -24.24
CA GLY A 6 44.86 0.44 -24.08
C GLY A 6 43.59 -0.18 -24.68
N PHE A 7 42.44 0.17 -24.10
CA PHE A 7 41.13 -0.20 -24.64
C PHE A 7 40.90 0.50 -25.98
N THR A 8 40.33 -0.19 -26.96
CA THR A 8 40.07 0.41 -28.27
C THR A 8 38.80 1.27 -28.22
N LEU A 9 38.75 2.34 -29.03
CA LEU A 9 37.55 3.17 -29.14
C LEU A 9 36.33 2.36 -29.63
N ILE A 10 36.56 1.38 -30.51
CA ILE A 10 35.49 0.50 -31.01
C ILE A 10 34.92 -0.38 -29.90
N GLU A 11 35.74 -0.90 -28.98
CA GLU A 11 35.23 -1.65 -27.82
C GLU A 11 34.39 -0.76 -26.90
N LEU A 12 34.79 0.49 -26.66
CA LEU A 12 33.98 1.39 -25.84
C LEU A 12 32.63 1.67 -26.50
N VAL A 13 32.62 1.91 -27.81
CA VAL A 13 31.39 2.17 -28.58
C VAL A 13 30.49 0.94 -28.62
N MET A 14 31.02 -0.27 -28.81
CA MET A 14 30.19 -1.47 -28.84
C MET A 14 29.52 -1.73 -27.47
N VAL A 15 30.21 -1.43 -26.37
CA VAL A 15 29.67 -1.64 -25.02
C VAL A 15 28.49 -0.71 -24.75
N ILE A 16 28.60 0.58 -25.07
CA ILE A 16 27.48 1.52 -24.86
C ILE A 16 26.28 1.20 -25.77
N VAL A 17 26.53 0.67 -26.98
CA VAL A 17 25.46 0.21 -27.89
C VAL A 17 24.72 -0.98 -27.29
N ILE A 18 25.45 -1.99 -26.80
CA ILE A 18 24.85 -3.17 -26.16
C ILE A 18 24.07 -2.76 -24.90
N LEU A 19 24.65 -1.92 -24.03
CA LEU A 19 23.97 -1.40 -22.84
C LEU A 19 22.73 -0.58 -23.20
N GLY A 20 22.78 0.20 -24.29
CA GLY A 20 21.64 0.96 -24.80
C GLY A 20 20.46 0.06 -25.21
N ILE A 21 20.74 -1.03 -25.93
CA ILE A 21 19.70 -2.00 -26.34
C ILE A 21 19.10 -2.69 -25.11
N LEU A 22 19.95 -3.16 -24.18
CA LEU A 22 19.51 -3.81 -22.95
C LEU A 22 18.66 -2.86 -22.08
N ALA A 23 19.05 -1.60 -21.97
CA ALA A 23 18.30 -0.59 -21.23
C ALA A 23 16.93 -0.31 -21.87
N ALA A 24 16.85 -0.20 -23.20
CA ALA A 24 15.60 0.07 -23.91
C ALA A 24 14.55 -1.02 -23.70
N VAL A 25 14.95 -2.29 -23.61
CA VAL A 25 14.02 -3.41 -23.37
C VAL A 25 13.71 -3.63 -21.89
N ALA A 26 14.67 -3.38 -20.99
CA ALA A 26 14.51 -3.64 -19.56
C ALA A 26 13.73 -2.53 -18.84
N LEU A 27 13.88 -1.27 -19.26
CA LEU A 27 13.32 -0.12 -18.56
C LEU A 27 11.78 -0.11 -18.51
N PRO A 28 11.04 -0.40 -19.59
CA PRO A 28 9.57 -0.47 -19.52
C PRO A 28 9.09 -1.52 -18.50
N LYS A 29 9.71 -2.71 -18.52
CA LYS A 29 9.39 -3.80 -17.59
C LYS A 29 9.68 -3.43 -16.13
N PHE A 30 10.76 -2.70 -15.87
CA PHE A 30 11.09 -2.28 -14.52
C PHE A 30 10.08 -1.25 -13.97
N VAL A 31 9.55 -0.37 -14.81
CA VAL A 31 8.51 0.60 -14.42
C VAL A 31 7.20 -0.11 -14.08
N ASP A 32 6.77 -1.05 -14.92
CA ASP A 32 5.55 -1.84 -14.69
C ASP A 32 5.64 -2.62 -13.37
N LEU A 33 6.75 -3.34 -13.15
CA LEU A 33 6.98 -4.10 -11.91
C LEU A 33 6.95 -3.23 -10.66
N LYS A 34 7.47 -1.99 -10.74
CA LYS A 34 7.44 -1.05 -9.63
C LYS A 34 6.01 -0.60 -9.31
N SER A 35 5.19 -0.38 -10.33
CA SER A 35 3.77 -0.05 -10.18
C SER A 35 3.00 -1.22 -9.54
N ASP A 36 3.19 -2.43 -10.06
CA ASP A 36 2.55 -3.64 -9.54
C ASP A 36 2.95 -3.93 -8.09
N ALA A 37 4.22 -3.75 -7.75
CA ALA A 37 4.72 -3.92 -6.39
C ALA A 37 4.06 -2.93 -5.41
N LYS A 38 3.89 -1.66 -5.82
CA LYS A 38 3.19 -0.66 -5.02
C LYS A 38 1.71 -1.00 -4.87
N GLN A 39 1.04 -1.42 -5.94
CA GLN A 39 -0.36 -1.84 -5.91
C GLN A 39 -0.57 -3.03 -4.97
N ALA A 40 0.33 -4.01 -4.99
CA ALA A 40 0.32 -5.14 -4.07
C ALA A 40 0.53 -4.71 -2.61
N ALA A 41 1.43 -3.76 -2.36
CA ALA A 41 1.65 -3.22 -1.01
C ALA A 41 0.41 -2.49 -0.47
N VAL A 42 -0.22 -1.63 -1.27
CA VAL A 42 -1.45 -0.92 -0.89
C VAL A 42 -2.61 -1.90 -0.67
N ALA A 43 -2.74 -2.93 -1.51
CA ALA A 43 -3.72 -4.00 -1.31
C ALA A 43 -3.46 -4.82 -0.03
N GLY A 44 -2.20 -5.06 0.31
CA GLY A 44 -1.80 -5.71 1.57
C GLY A 44 -2.24 -4.89 2.79
N VAL A 45 -2.04 -3.56 2.75
CA VAL A 45 -2.51 -2.65 3.81
C VAL A 45 -4.03 -2.66 3.90
N ALA A 46 -4.74 -2.62 2.76
CA ALA A 46 -6.20 -2.71 2.73
C ALA A 46 -6.72 -4.02 3.38
N GLY A 47 -6.08 -5.16 3.07
CA GLY A 47 -6.41 -6.44 3.70
C GLY A 47 -6.16 -6.46 5.20
N ALA A 48 -5.07 -5.83 5.66
CA ALA A 48 -4.76 -5.69 7.07
C ALA A 48 -5.78 -4.82 7.82
N LEU A 49 -6.24 -3.71 7.21
CA LEU A 49 -7.30 -2.86 7.76
C LEU A 49 -8.63 -3.59 7.87
N SER A 50 -9.01 -4.35 6.84
CA SER A 50 -10.21 -5.19 6.85
C SER A 50 -10.16 -6.26 7.96
N SER A 51 -8.99 -6.89 8.13
CA SER A 51 -8.78 -7.87 9.20
C SER A 51 -8.83 -7.23 10.58
N ALA A 52 -8.22 -6.05 10.75
CA ALA A 52 -8.24 -5.31 12.01
C ALA A 52 -9.65 -4.87 12.40
N SER A 53 -10.45 -4.40 11.44
CA SER A 53 -11.85 -4.02 11.69
C SER A 53 -12.69 -5.24 12.11
N ALA A 54 -12.52 -6.39 11.45
CA ALA A 54 -13.20 -7.64 11.78
C ALA A 54 -12.81 -8.19 13.16
N VAL A 55 -11.52 -8.19 13.50
CA VAL A 55 -11.03 -8.62 14.82
C VAL A 55 -11.52 -7.69 15.93
N ASN A 56 -11.52 -6.37 15.69
CA ASN A 56 -12.04 -5.39 16.64
C ASN A 56 -13.55 -5.60 16.90
N TYR A 57 -14.32 -5.83 15.83
CA TYR A 57 -15.75 -6.15 15.92
C TYR A 57 -16.00 -7.45 16.70
N ALA A 58 -15.28 -8.53 16.35
CA ALA A 58 -15.40 -9.81 17.03
C ALA A 58 -15.04 -9.70 18.52
N ALA A 59 -13.98 -8.97 18.85
CA ALA A 59 -13.56 -8.73 20.23
C ALA A 59 -14.61 -7.97 21.05
N ARG A 60 -15.27 -6.96 20.45
CA ARG A 60 -16.39 -6.22 21.08
C ARG A 60 -17.57 -7.13 21.36
N LYS A 61 -18.00 -7.94 20.38
CA LYS A 61 -19.13 -8.86 20.55
C LYS A 61 -18.82 -9.97 21.56
N ALA A 62 -17.57 -10.42 21.66
CA ALA A 62 -17.17 -11.45 22.60
C ALA A 62 -17.00 -10.95 24.05
N LYS A 63 -16.48 -9.73 24.25
CA LYS A 63 -16.15 -9.20 25.59
C LYS A 63 -17.17 -8.21 26.16
N GLY A 64 -18.17 -7.83 25.37
CA GLY A 64 -19.10 -6.75 25.71
C GLY A 64 -18.48 -5.36 25.58
N ALA A 65 -19.32 -4.32 25.53
CA ALA A 65 -18.92 -2.93 25.27
C ALA A 65 -17.93 -2.32 26.30
N THR A 66 -17.64 -3.01 27.39
CA THR A 66 -16.81 -2.53 28.51
C THR A 66 -15.31 -2.85 28.36
N SER A 67 -14.91 -3.67 27.38
CA SER A 67 -13.49 -3.99 27.14
C SER A 67 -12.89 -3.10 26.07
N ALA A 68 -11.88 -2.30 26.44
CA ALA A 68 -10.97 -1.48 25.62
C ALA A 68 -10.87 -1.90 24.13
N THR A 69 -11.80 -1.43 23.33
CA THR A 69 -11.89 -1.71 21.91
C THR A 69 -12.13 -0.39 21.21
N THR A 70 -11.45 -0.18 20.10
CA THR A 70 -11.48 1.11 19.41
C THR A 70 -12.84 1.34 18.77
N ALA A 71 -13.47 2.48 19.05
CA ALA A 71 -14.67 2.90 18.32
C ALA A 71 -14.31 3.19 16.86
N ILE A 72 -15.07 2.62 15.94
CA ILE A 72 -14.93 2.83 14.50
C ILE A 72 -16.20 3.52 14.03
N THR A 73 -16.13 4.84 13.91
CA THR A 73 -17.23 5.68 13.42
C THR A 73 -16.96 6.16 12.00
N ASN A 74 -15.69 6.19 11.58
CA ASN A 74 -15.26 6.55 10.24
C ASN A 74 -14.21 5.56 9.71
N CYS A 75 -14.01 5.54 8.40
CA CYS A 75 -12.94 4.76 7.76
C CYS A 75 -11.56 5.03 8.38
N GLY A 76 -11.27 6.29 8.73
CA GLY A 76 -10.01 6.69 9.37
C GLY A 76 -9.76 6.02 10.73
N ASP A 77 -10.80 5.64 11.46
CA ASP A 77 -10.67 5.06 12.80
C ASP A 77 -10.17 3.61 12.77
N VAL A 78 -10.30 2.91 11.63
CA VAL A 78 -9.76 1.55 11.46
C VAL A 78 -8.24 1.52 11.64
N SER A 79 -7.55 2.61 11.31
CA SER A 79 -6.09 2.74 11.52
C SER A 79 -5.69 2.58 13.00
N LYS A 80 -6.57 2.99 13.93
CA LYS A 80 -6.35 2.88 15.37
C LYS A 80 -6.60 1.45 15.89
N ALA A 81 -7.23 0.58 15.10
CA ALA A 81 -7.38 -0.84 15.41
C ALA A 81 -6.16 -1.68 14.98
N LEU A 82 -5.24 -1.10 14.21
CA LEU A 82 -4.04 -1.76 13.72
C LEU A 82 -2.91 -1.66 14.75
N GLN A 83 -2.52 -2.79 15.35
CA GLN A 83 -1.40 -2.83 16.28
C GLN A 83 -0.09 -2.58 15.51
N GLY A 84 0.56 -1.44 15.75
CA GLY A 84 1.75 -1.00 15.01
C GLY A 84 1.54 0.19 14.07
N GLY A 85 0.30 0.64 13.89
CA GLY A 85 -0.04 1.79 13.06
C GLY A 85 0.03 1.51 11.55
N MET A 86 -0.39 2.49 10.75
CA MET A 86 -0.38 2.39 9.30
C MET A 86 0.97 2.88 8.74
N PRO A 87 1.54 2.23 7.71
CA PRO A 87 2.74 2.75 7.05
C PRO A 87 2.47 4.15 6.48
N ALA A 88 3.41 5.09 6.70
CA ALA A 88 3.28 6.49 6.29
C ALA A 88 3.15 6.69 4.76
N THR A 89 3.52 5.67 3.99
CA THR A 89 3.44 5.68 2.52
C THR A 89 2.02 5.47 2.00
N VAL A 90 1.08 5.06 2.85
CA VAL A 90 -0.32 4.82 2.49
C VAL A 90 -1.21 5.77 3.28
N VAL A 91 -2.23 6.32 2.65
CA VAL A 91 -3.22 7.21 3.25
C VAL A 91 -4.63 6.67 3.01
N ILE A 92 -5.56 6.98 3.91
CA ILE A 92 -6.98 6.68 3.71
C ILE A 92 -7.59 7.88 2.97
N THR A 93 -8.16 7.67 1.79
CA THR A 93 -8.73 8.74 0.95
C THR A 93 -10.24 8.51 0.79
N PRO A 94 -11.09 9.55 0.93
CA PRO A 94 -10.75 10.90 1.38
C PRO A 94 -10.22 10.87 2.82
N ALA A 95 -9.41 11.86 3.20
CA ALA A 95 -8.86 12.05 4.55
C ALA A 95 -9.92 12.05 5.68
N ILE A 96 -11.19 12.04 5.28
CA ILE A 96 -12.39 11.66 6.01
C ILE A 96 -13.32 11.08 4.94
N ALA A 97 -13.43 9.76 4.81
CA ALA A 97 -14.52 9.19 4.04
C ALA A 97 -15.82 9.62 4.73
N ALA A 98 -16.56 10.52 4.09
CA ALA A 98 -17.90 10.94 4.49
C ALA A 98 -18.94 9.79 4.48
N SER A 99 -18.50 8.55 4.25
CA SER A 99 -19.23 7.36 4.65
C SER A 99 -18.96 7.13 6.14
N GLY A 100 -19.69 7.84 6.99
CA GLY A 100 -19.79 7.46 8.39
C GLY A 100 -20.09 5.96 8.44
N VAL A 101 -19.27 5.20 9.17
CA VAL A 101 -19.51 3.78 9.36
C VAL A 101 -20.62 3.70 10.42
N PRO A 102 -21.86 3.35 10.05
CA PRO A 102 -22.97 3.42 10.98
C PRO A 102 -22.69 2.48 12.15
N ALA A 103 -23.06 2.95 13.34
CA ALA A 103 -22.97 2.17 14.56
C ALA A 103 -23.62 0.80 14.44
N ASP A 104 -22.95 -0.22 14.97
CA ASP A 104 -23.47 -1.57 15.18
C ASP A 104 -23.93 -2.29 13.90
N THR A 105 -23.07 -3.14 13.35
CA THR A 105 -23.29 -4.11 12.24
C THR A 105 -23.27 -3.59 10.82
N SER A 106 -23.17 -2.28 10.61
CA SER A 106 -23.07 -1.75 9.25
C SER A 106 -21.63 -1.82 8.73
N VAL A 107 -21.50 -2.38 7.53
CA VAL A 107 -20.25 -2.55 6.80
C VAL A 107 -20.09 -1.39 5.83
N ALA A 108 -18.96 -0.68 5.87
CA ALA A 108 -18.63 0.37 4.93
C ALA A 108 -17.43 -0.04 4.08
N THR A 109 -17.48 0.29 2.78
CA THR A 109 -16.34 0.15 1.89
C THR A 109 -15.54 1.45 1.91
N CYS A 110 -14.28 1.35 2.30
CA CYS A 110 -13.36 2.44 2.44
C CYS A 110 -12.19 2.26 1.47
N THR A 111 -11.50 3.34 1.12
CA THR A 111 -10.37 3.29 0.17
C THR A 111 -9.08 3.77 0.83
N VAL A 112 -8.01 3.03 0.58
CA VAL A 112 -6.63 3.45 0.82
C VAL A 112 -5.93 3.74 -0.49
N GLN A 113 -4.93 4.60 -0.42
CA GLN A 113 -4.19 5.09 -1.57
C GLN A 113 -2.72 5.27 -1.20
N ASP A 114 -1.83 5.14 -2.18
CA ASP A 114 -0.45 5.55 -2.01
C ASP A 114 -0.35 7.08 -1.80
N SER A 115 0.47 7.51 -0.84
CA SER A 115 0.68 8.91 -0.47
C SER A 115 1.39 9.74 -1.55
N VAL A 116 2.05 9.08 -2.50
CA VAL A 116 2.85 9.72 -3.57
C VAL A 116 2.16 9.57 -4.92
N ASP A 117 1.47 8.45 -5.14
CA ASP A 117 0.75 8.16 -6.39
C ASP A 117 -0.74 7.89 -6.16
N SER A 118 -1.56 8.90 -6.46
CA SER A 118 -2.99 8.82 -6.24
C SER A 118 -3.75 7.84 -7.13
N THR A 119 -3.09 7.30 -8.16
CA THR A 119 -3.70 6.31 -9.05
C THR A 119 -3.71 4.91 -8.42
N ILE A 120 -2.82 4.65 -7.46
CA ILE A 120 -2.68 3.36 -6.79
C ILE A 120 -3.59 3.35 -5.57
N THR A 121 -4.71 2.63 -5.68
CA THR A 121 -5.74 2.55 -4.64
C THR A 121 -6.12 1.10 -4.35
N ALA A 122 -6.60 0.84 -3.14
CA ALA A 122 -7.23 -0.42 -2.79
C ALA A 122 -8.41 -0.19 -1.84
N SER A 123 -9.44 -1.01 -1.97
CA SER A 123 -10.61 -0.96 -1.10
C SER A 123 -10.46 -1.91 0.08
N TYR A 124 -10.88 -1.48 1.25
CA TYR A 124 -11.00 -2.30 2.45
C TYR A 124 -12.37 -2.15 3.08
N THR A 125 -12.68 -3.05 3.99
CA THR A 125 -13.96 -3.12 4.66
C THR A 125 -13.81 -2.62 6.10
N ALA A 126 -14.61 -1.62 6.48
CA ALA A 126 -14.73 -1.16 7.85
C ALA A 126 -16.05 -1.65 8.44
N ILE A 127 -16.02 -2.09 9.70
CA ILE A 127 -17.22 -2.50 10.43
C ILE A 127 -17.42 -1.51 11.58
N GLY A 128 -18.61 -0.91 11.63
CA GLY A 128 -18.93 0.15 12.57
C GLY A 128 -19.15 -0.38 13.97
N ILE A 129 -18.50 0.26 14.94
CA ILE A 129 -18.62 -0.11 16.36
C ILE A 129 -18.56 1.16 17.20
N LEU A 130 -19.56 1.37 18.04
CA LEU A 130 -19.56 2.44 19.06
C LEU A 130 -18.90 1.96 20.35
#